data_AF-A0A2A5C5C9-F1
#
_entry.id   AF-A0A2A5C5C9-F1
#
_cell.length_a   1.000
_cell.length_b   1.000
_cell.length_c   1.000
_cell.angle_alpha   90.00
_cell.angle_beta   90.00
_cell.angle_gamma   90.00
#
_symmetry.space_group_name_H-M   'P 1'
#
loop_
_entity.id
_entity.type
_entity.pdbx_description
1 polymer ?
#
loop_
_entity_poly.entity_id
_entity_poly.type
_entity_poly.pdbx_seq_one_letter_code
_entity_poly.pdbx_strand_id
1 'polypeptide(L)' 'MALKNFTPFWFEGILWFKMVNNEQELKQLFNVYEQQANYSKEKVLTATECIFSYAGHPKFGFASECNGDRTLAQFLE' A
#
# COMPACT_ATOMS: atom_id res chain seq x y z
N MET A 1 4.88 -19.49 -5.60
CA MET A 1 5.10 -18.70 -6.84
C MET A 1 5.81 -17.44 -6.42
N ALA A 2 7.08 -17.26 -6.80
CA ALA A 2 7.81 -16.02 -6.50
C ALA A 2 7.31 -14.94 -7.47
N LEU A 3 6.80 -13.82 -6.95
CA LEU A 3 6.44 -12.65 -7.76
C LEU A 3 7.71 -12.19 -8.48
N LYS A 4 7.79 -12.47 -9.78
CA LYS A 4 9.01 -12.25 -10.57
C LYS A 4 9.36 -10.76 -10.73
N ASN A 5 8.47 -9.84 -10.36
CA ASN A 5 8.70 -8.40 -10.29
C ASN A 5 7.76 -7.79 -9.23
N PHE A 6 8.24 -7.65 -8.00
CA PHE A 6 7.56 -6.79 -7.03
C PHE A 6 7.76 -5.34 -7.47
N THR A 7 6.68 -4.66 -7.85
CA THR A 7 6.76 -3.26 -8.25
C THR A 7 6.75 -2.38 -7.01
N PRO A 8 7.80 -1.58 -6.73
CA PRO A 8 7.82 -0.73 -5.56
C PRO A 8 6.76 0.36 -5.62
N PHE A 9 6.14 0.64 -4.48
CA PHE A 9 5.10 1.65 -4.33
C PHE A 9 5.22 2.37 -2.99
N TRP A 10 4.70 3.58 -2.91
CA TRP A 10 4.54 4.30 -1.65
C TRP A 10 3.23 3.92 -0.98
N PHE A 11 3.27 3.64 0.31
CA PHE A 11 2.06 3.54 1.11
C PHE A 11 1.98 4.73 2.06
N GLU A 12 0.84 5.41 2.06
CA GLU A 12 0.49 6.48 2.97
C GLU A 12 -0.78 6.13 3.74
N GLY A 13 -0.65 5.95 5.04
CA GLY A 13 -1.79 5.95 5.93
C GLY A 13 -1.43 6.56 7.27
N ILE A 14 -2.36 6.45 8.22
CA ILE A 14 -2.34 7.21 9.48
C ILE A 14 -1.07 6.99 10.30
N LEU A 15 -0.49 5.78 10.24
CA LEU A 15 0.69 5.41 11.03
C LEU A 15 1.94 5.19 10.18
N TRP A 16 1.81 5.20 8.86
CA TRP A 16 2.88 4.76 7.99
C TRP A 16 2.91 5.53 6.68
N PHE A 17 4.00 6.26 6.47
CA PHE A 17 4.39 6.77 5.15
C PHE A 17 5.75 6.18 4.77
N LYS A 18 5.75 5.17 3.88
CA LYS A 18 6.99 4.49 3.46
C LYS A 18 6.84 3.84 2.09
N MET A 19 7.95 3.78 1.35
CA MET A 19 8.10 2.96 0.16
C MET A 19 8.21 1.48 0.52
N VAL A 20 7.36 0.67 -0.07
CA VAL A 20 7.39 -0.79 0.00
C VAL A 20 8.13 -1.29 -1.23
N ASN A 21 9.28 -1.94 -1.02
CA ASN A 21 10.18 -2.35 -2.11
C ASN A 21 10.14 -3.86 -2.40
N ASN A 22 9.58 -4.65 -1.48
CA ASN A 22 9.56 -6.10 -1.59
C ASN A 22 8.44 -6.72 -0.75
N GLU A 23 8.23 -8.03 -0.91
CA GLU A 23 7.21 -8.79 -0.19
C GLU A 23 7.39 -8.78 1.33
N GLN A 24 8.62 -8.66 1.84
CA GLN A 24 8.88 -8.62 3.28
C GLN A 24 8.38 -7.30 3.88
N GLU A 25 8.64 -6.18 3.21
CA GLU A 25 8.11 -4.88 3.60
C GLU A 25 6.58 -4.82 3.47
N LEU A 26 6.00 -5.51 2.47
CA LEU A 26 4.55 -5.63 2.35
C LEU A 26 3.94 -6.42 3.54
N LYS A 27 4.59 -7.50 3.98
CA LYS A 27 4.15 -8.24 5.18
C LYS A 27 4.27 -7.37 6.44
N GLN A 28 5.35 -6.59 6.55
CA GLN A 28 5.50 -5.65 7.65
C GLN A 28 4.39 -4.60 7.66
N LEU A 29 4.04 -4.04 6.48
CA LEU A 29 2.93 -3.11 6.30
C LEU A 29 1.64 -3.67 6.92
N PHE A 30 1.25 -4.88 6.54
CA PHE A 30 0.05 -5.51 7.09
C PHE A 30 0.14 -5.71 8.61
N ASN A 31 1.28 -6.17 9.12
CA ASN A 31 1.45 -6.39 10.57
C ASN A 31 1.31 -5.11 11.40
N VAL A 32 1.86 -3.98 10.96
CA VAL A 32 1.74 -2.71 11.74
C VAL A 32 0.31 -2.21 11.72
N TYR A 33 -0.38 -2.28 10.57
CA TYR A 33 -1.78 -1.83 10.51
C TYR A 33 -2.70 -2.73 11.33
N GLU A 34 -2.44 -4.04 11.35
CA GLU A 34 -3.18 -4.99 12.19
C GLU A 34 -2.93 -4.74 13.68
N GLN A 35 -1.67 -4.57 14.10
CA GLN A 35 -1.32 -4.47 15.51
C GLN A 35 -1.49 -3.07 16.12
N GLN A 36 -1.20 -2.00 15.35
CA GLN A 36 -1.12 -0.64 15.88
C GLN A 36 -2.30 0.24 15.45
N ALA A 37 -2.87 -0.01 14.28
CA ALA A 37 -4.02 0.75 13.77
C ALA A 37 -5.36 0.02 13.92
N ASN A 38 -5.36 -1.24 14.39
CA ASN A 38 -6.54 -2.12 14.42
C ASN A 38 -7.26 -2.22 13.07
N TYR A 39 -6.50 -2.17 11.97
CA TYR A 39 -6.98 -2.32 10.60
C TYR A 39 -6.71 -3.72 10.12
N SER A 40 -7.73 -4.41 9.63
CA SER A 40 -7.54 -5.71 8.99
C SER A 40 -6.67 -5.58 7.74
N LYS A 41 -5.99 -6.67 7.37
CA LYS A 41 -5.29 -6.77 6.09
C LYS A 41 -6.20 -6.38 4.91
N GLU A 42 -7.46 -6.80 4.94
CA GLU A 42 -8.47 -6.45 3.94
C GLU A 42 -8.66 -4.93 3.84
N LYS A 43 -8.69 -4.23 4.98
CA LYS A 43 -8.77 -2.77 4.97
C LYS A 43 -7.58 -2.17 4.24
N VAL A 44 -6.35 -2.61 4.53
CA VAL A 44 -5.13 -2.16 3.82
C VAL A 44 -5.18 -2.46 2.33
N LEU A 45 -5.70 -3.62 1.94
CA LEU A 45 -5.87 -4.01 0.54
C LEU A 45 -6.91 -3.15 -0.21
N THR A 46 -7.89 -2.57 0.50
CA THR A 46 -8.84 -1.59 -0.07
C THR A 46 -8.28 -0.17 -0.20
N ALA A 47 -7.04 0.10 0.24
CA ALA A 47 -6.40 1.39 -0.01
C ALA A 47 -6.32 1.66 -1.51
N THR A 48 -6.64 2.88 -1.91
CA THR A 48 -6.76 3.27 -3.31
C THR A 48 -5.53 4.05 -3.75
N GLU A 49 -5.25 4.01 -5.05
CA GLU A 49 -4.15 4.77 -5.66
C GLU A 49 -4.36 6.27 -5.47
N CYS A 50 -3.29 7.01 -5.24
CA CYS A 50 -3.32 8.46 -5.08
C CYS A 50 -3.01 9.17 -6.40
N ILE A 51 -3.64 10.33 -6.57
CA ILE A 51 -3.50 11.14 -7.79
C ILE A 51 -2.02 11.53 -8.02
N PHE A 52 -1.25 11.67 -6.94
CA PHE A 52 0.17 12.00 -7.00
C PHE A 52 1.06 10.77 -6.84
N SER A 53 1.86 10.48 -7.87
CA SER A 53 3.00 9.56 -7.77
C SER A 53 4.17 10.25 -7.07
N TYR A 54 4.81 9.59 -6.11
CA TYR A 54 6.01 10.12 -5.45
C TYR A 54 7.25 9.51 -6.09
N ALA A 55 8.16 10.36 -6.59
CA ALA A 55 9.40 9.94 -7.24
C ALA A 55 9.21 8.91 -8.38
N GLY A 56 8.11 9.02 -9.15
CA GLY A 56 7.81 8.12 -10.26
C GLY A 56 7.26 6.75 -9.87
N HIS A 57 6.99 6.52 -8.57
CA HIS A 57 6.35 5.30 -8.07
C HIS A 57 4.87 5.56 -7.74
N PRO A 58 3.99 4.56 -7.97
CA PRO A 58 2.60 4.65 -7.56
C PRO A 58 2.52 4.82 -6.03
N LYS A 59 1.51 5.56 -5.58
CA LYS A 59 1.26 5.82 -4.16
C LYS A 59 -0.14 5.29 -3.84
N PHE A 60 -0.29 4.60 -2.72
CA PHE A 60 -1.57 4.09 -2.23
C PHE A 60 -1.82 4.61 -0.82
N GLY A 61 -3.08 4.85 -0.48
CA GLY A 61 -3.40 5.31 0.86
C GLY A 61 -4.87 5.36 1.21
N PHE A 62 -5.13 5.72 2.47
CA PHE A 62 -6.49 5.91 3.00
C PHE A 62 -6.97 7.37 2.97
N ALA A 63 -6.13 8.29 2.52
CA ALA A 63 -6.42 9.72 2.48
C ALA A 63 -7.40 10.07 1.34
N SER A 64 -8.07 11.22 1.44
CA SER A 64 -9.02 11.69 0.42
C SER A 64 -8.37 11.96 -0.94
N GLU A 65 -7.07 12.25 -0.98
CA GLU A 65 -6.27 12.38 -2.21
C GLU A 65 -5.92 11.03 -2.86
N CYS A 66 -6.17 9.94 -2.13
CA CYS A 66 -6.01 8.56 -2.56
C CYS A 66 -7.35 8.00 -2.98
N ASN A 67 -7.95 8.55 -4.03
CA ASN A 67 -9.27 8.22 -4.55
C ASN A 67 -9.25 7.70 -5.99
N GLY A 68 -8.11 7.14 -6.42
CA GLY A 68 -7.96 6.54 -7.75
C GLY A 68 -8.78 5.25 -7.91
N ASP A 69 -8.93 4.83 -9.16
CA ASP A 69 -9.81 3.71 -9.53
C ASP A 69 -9.23 2.31 -9.22
N ARG A 70 -7.94 2.25 -8.86
CA ARG A 70 -7.21 1.01 -8.59
C ARG A 70 -6.92 0.87 -7.10
N THR A 71 -7.28 -0.29 -6.55
CA THR A 71 -6.97 -0.67 -5.17
C THR A 71 -5.58 -1.30 -5.06
N LEU A 72 -5.01 -1.32 -3.85
CA LEU A 72 -3.75 -1.99 -3.56
C LEU A 72 -3.83 -3.49 -3.89
N ALA A 73 -4.99 -4.13 -3.65
CA ALA A 73 -5.20 -5.52 -4.06
C ALA A 73 -4.97 -5.72 -5.56
N GLN A 74 -5.65 -4.93 -6.40
CA GLN A 74 -5.55 -4.99 -7.87
C GLN A 74 -4.15 -4.65 -8.39
N PHE A 75 -3.38 -3.85 -7.65
CA PHE A 75 -1.99 -3.55 -8.00
C PHE A 75 -1.02 -4.69 -7.70
N LEU A 76 -1.35 -5.53 -6.71
CA LEU A 76 -0.50 -6.64 -6.25
C LEU A 76 -0.81 -7.97 -6.95
N GLU A 77 -1.89 -8.05 -7.74
CA GLU A 77 -2.26 -9.18 -8.62
C GLU A 77 -1.38 -9.26 -9.88
#